data_AF-A0A8C6T3N0-F1
#
_entry.id   AF-A0A8C6T3N0-F1
#
_cell.length_a   1.000
_cell.length_b   1.000
_cell.length_c   1.000
_cell.angle_alpha   90.00
_cell.angle_beta   90.00
_cell.angle_gamma   90.00
#
_symmetry.space_group_name_H-M   'P 1'
#
loop_
_entity.id
_entity.type
_entity.pdbx_description
1 polymer ?
#
loop_
_entity_poly.entity_id
_entity_poly.type
_entity_poly.pdbx_seq_one_letter_code
_entity_poly.pdbx_strand_id
1 'polypeptide(L)'
;GLIKLFGDTYHFCPVALKNSNVLFPCNGENAAKYRERIYYCSTPELFLQTPEQFASSDCSHALPPPYLRPKKLTGIQVKNKFPQQVELRGFCPVTYLDGKQRYEALVQGKMEFAVEYREQIYIFENKLKQDMFLRTPEFYWDQKLPDKIPPLCEPVPLSSLPNLGYLEQGVAVSVIKAVTAVGCLKPKYPFLSVQKSALLYVAYYLKAFNPRSTDYIRQKYKKKLAVFEENCALIPYLMSTMQGDYKPPSAQPMDFEFKLNMFLALEGKEKCPT
;
A
#
# COMPACT_ATOMS: atom_id res chain seq x y z
N GLY A 1 -22.16 2.36 -47.32
CA GLY A 1 -21.60 1.31 -46.45
C GLY A 1 -22.71 0.39 -46.02
N LEU A 2 -22.55 -0.93 -46.17
CA LEU A 2 -23.56 -1.92 -45.74
C LEU A 2 -23.81 -1.80 -44.23
N ILE A 3 -25.05 -1.50 -43.85
CA ILE A 3 -25.50 -1.58 -42.45
C ILE A 3 -25.36 -3.04 -42.02
N LYS A 4 -24.47 -3.32 -41.05
CA LYS A 4 -24.39 -4.66 -40.45
C LYS A 4 -25.68 -4.87 -39.64
N LEU A 5 -26.59 -5.69 -40.17
CA LEU A 5 -27.78 -6.11 -39.46
C LEU A 5 -27.39 -7.21 -38.47
N PHE A 6 -27.33 -6.88 -37.18
CA PHE A 6 -27.05 -7.85 -36.14
C PHE A 6 -28.27 -8.73 -35.86
N GLY A 7 -28.00 -9.96 -35.44
CA GLY A 7 -28.98 -10.84 -34.82
C GLY A 7 -29.43 -10.34 -33.45
N ASP A 8 -30.45 -10.99 -32.88
CA ASP A 8 -31.11 -10.55 -31.65
C ASP A 8 -30.22 -10.63 -30.40
N THR A 9 -29.11 -11.37 -30.46
CA THR A 9 -28.12 -11.48 -29.38
C THR A 9 -26.97 -10.48 -29.50
N TYR A 10 -26.97 -9.59 -30.51
CA TYR A 10 -25.93 -8.59 -30.76
C TYR A 10 -24.50 -9.19 -30.74
N HIS A 11 -23.70 -8.84 -29.73
CA HIS A 11 -22.32 -9.27 -29.54
C HIS A 11 -22.16 -10.51 -28.67
N PHE A 12 -23.28 -11.10 -28.21
CA PHE A 12 -23.28 -12.28 -27.36
C PHE A 12 -23.57 -13.54 -28.16
N CYS A 13 -22.94 -14.64 -27.74
CA CYS A 13 -23.13 -15.93 -28.37
C CYS A 13 -24.56 -16.46 -28.14
N PRO A 14 -25.37 -16.68 -29.19
CA PRO A 14 -26.71 -17.23 -29.05
C PRO A 14 -26.69 -18.68 -28.57
N VAL A 15 -25.67 -19.46 -28.95
CA VAL A 15 -25.50 -20.86 -28.51
C VAL A 15 -25.24 -20.93 -27.01
N ALA A 16 -24.32 -20.13 -26.48
CA ALA A 16 -24.00 -20.11 -25.04
C ALA A 16 -25.19 -19.59 -24.21
N LEU A 17 -25.92 -18.61 -24.74
CA LEU A 17 -27.12 -18.08 -24.10
C LEU A 17 -28.24 -19.14 -24.04
N LYS A 18 -28.51 -19.84 -25.15
CA LYS A 18 -29.59 -20.83 -25.22
C LYS A 18 -29.29 -22.10 -24.42
N ASN A 19 -28.08 -22.64 -24.52
CA ASN A 19 -27.74 -23.95 -23.93
C ASN A 19 -27.37 -23.85 -22.45
N SER A 20 -26.85 -22.70 -22.00
CA SER A 20 -26.26 -22.58 -20.66
C SER A 20 -26.67 -21.30 -19.93
N ASN A 21 -27.51 -20.45 -20.55
CA ASN A 21 -27.91 -19.15 -20.00
C ASN A 21 -26.71 -18.25 -19.63
N VAL A 22 -25.64 -18.34 -20.42
CA VAL A 22 -24.38 -17.60 -20.19
C VAL A 22 -24.27 -16.43 -21.16
N LEU A 23 -23.95 -15.25 -20.62
CA LEU A 23 -23.58 -14.07 -21.42
C LEU A 23 -22.12 -14.17 -21.85
N PHE A 24 -21.88 -14.86 -22.96
CA PHE A 24 -20.54 -14.98 -23.53
C PHE A 24 -20.31 -13.92 -24.61
N PRO A 25 -19.44 -12.90 -24.38
CA PRO A 25 -19.12 -11.92 -25.40
C PRO A 25 -18.22 -12.54 -26.48
N CYS A 26 -18.56 -12.32 -27.74
CA CYS A 26 -17.77 -12.77 -28.88
C CYS A 26 -16.98 -11.59 -29.50
N ASN A 27 -15.72 -11.81 -29.83
CA ASN A 27 -14.82 -10.79 -30.40
C ASN A 27 -15.04 -10.53 -31.90
N GLY A 28 -16.08 -11.12 -32.49
CA GLY A 28 -16.44 -10.90 -33.88
C GLY A 28 -15.70 -11.75 -34.92
N GLU A 29 -14.71 -12.53 -34.50
CA GLU A 29 -13.92 -13.43 -35.36
C GLU A 29 -14.78 -14.58 -35.93
N ASN A 30 -15.61 -15.17 -35.07
CA ASN A 30 -16.51 -16.26 -35.44
C ASN A 30 -17.94 -15.73 -35.60
N ALA A 31 -18.37 -15.56 -36.84
CA ALA A 31 -19.69 -15.04 -37.19
C ALA A 31 -20.43 -16.01 -38.11
N ALA A 32 -21.70 -16.25 -37.83
CA ALA A 32 -22.61 -16.99 -38.69
C ALA A 32 -23.66 -16.03 -39.27
N LYS A 33 -23.96 -16.17 -40.56
CA LYS A 33 -25.01 -15.40 -41.23
C LYS A 33 -26.28 -16.26 -41.34
N TYR A 34 -27.40 -15.75 -40.85
CA TYR A 34 -28.70 -16.40 -40.95
C TYR A 34 -29.80 -15.35 -41.17
N ARG A 35 -30.69 -15.56 -42.15
CA ARG A 35 -31.77 -14.61 -42.52
C ARG A 35 -31.29 -13.16 -42.64
N GLU A 36 -30.20 -12.95 -43.37
CA GLU A 36 -29.54 -11.64 -43.57
C GLU A 36 -28.99 -10.95 -42.30
N ARG A 37 -29.06 -11.60 -41.15
CA ARG A 37 -28.50 -11.13 -39.88
C ARG A 37 -27.18 -11.82 -39.56
N ILE A 38 -26.31 -11.12 -38.85
CA ILE A 38 -25.01 -11.63 -38.39
C ILE A 38 -25.12 -11.97 -36.91
N TYR A 39 -24.80 -13.23 -36.57
CA TYR A 39 -24.73 -13.72 -35.20
C TYR A 39 -23.28 -14.09 -34.86
N TYR A 40 -22.73 -13.49 -33.80
CA TYR A 40 -21.42 -13.88 -33.31
C TYR A 40 -21.52 -15.10 -32.43
N CYS A 41 -20.74 -16.14 -32.72
CA CYS A 41 -20.86 -17.44 -32.07
C CYS A 41 -19.49 -17.92 -31.60
N SER A 42 -19.40 -18.54 -30.41
CA SER A 42 -18.19 -19.28 -30.02
C SER A 42 -17.96 -20.48 -30.94
N THR A 43 -19.05 -21.20 -31.27
CA THR A 43 -19.08 -22.38 -32.15
C THR A 43 -20.07 -22.14 -33.30
N PRO A 44 -19.63 -21.54 -34.41
CA PRO A 44 -20.50 -21.26 -35.55
C PRO A 44 -21.05 -22.53 -36.20
N GLU A 45 -20.34 -23.66 -36.13
CA GLU A 45 -20.76 -24.94 -36.69
C GLU A 45 -22.06 -25.43 -36.04
N LEU A 46 -22.12 -25.38 -34.71
CA LEU A 46 -23.30 -25.78 -33.94
C LEU A 46 -24.50 -24.85 -34.22
N PHE A 47 -24.24 -23.55 -34.40
CA PHE A 47 -25.29 -22.60 -34.76
C PHE A 47 -25.86 -22.90 -36.16
N LEU A 48 -25.01 -23.19 -37.14
CA LEU A 48 -25.42 -23.43 -38.52
C LEU A 48 -26.16 -24.77 -38.73
N GLN A 49 -25.97 -25.74 -37.85
CA GLN A 49 -26.73 -27.01 -37.89
C GLN A 49 -28.23 -26.79 -37.61
N THR A 50 -28.57 -25.95 -36.63
CA THR A 50 -29.95 -25.68 -36.22
C THR A 50 -30.19 -24.20 -35.90
N PRO A 51 -30.03 -23.28 -36.88
CA PRO A 51 -30.03 -21.83 -36.63
C PRO A 51 -31.38 -21.32 -36.11
N GLU A 52 -32.48 -21.97 -36.47
CA GLU A 52 -33.83 -21.63 -35.99
C GLU A 52 -33.96 -21.73 -34.47
N GLN A 53 -33.28 -22.69 -33.84
CA GLN A 53 -33.33 -22.88 -32.38
C GLN A 53 -32.57 -21.78 -31.62
N PHE A 54 -31.57 -21.18 -32.25
CA PHE A 54 -30.68 -20.18 -31.65
C PHE A 54 -31.03 -18.74 -32.04
N ALA A 55 -31.66 -18.53 -33.20
CA ALA A 55 -32.02 -17.23 -33.75
C ALA A 55 -33.50 -16.84 -33.52
N SER A 56 -34.32 -17.71 -32.92
CA SER A 56 -35.76 -17.44 -32.77
C SER A 56 -36.05 -16.34 -31.75
N SER A 57 -36.91 -15.39 -32.16
CA SER A 57 -37.46 -14.29 -31.37
C SER A 57 -38.43 -14.73 -30.26
N ASP A 58 -38.95 -15.96 -30.33
CA ASP A 58 -39.98 -16.49 -29.41
C ASP A 58 -39.38 -17.28 -28.22
N CYS A 59 -38.14 -16.99 -27.84
CA CYS A 59 -37.40 -17.84 -26.91
C CYS A 59 -37.51 -17.43 -25.43
N SER A 60 -37.68 -18.45 -24.58
CA SER A 60 -37.48 -18.47 -23.12
C SER A 60 -36.12 -17.97 -22.62
N HIS A 61 -35.16 -17.74 -23.52
CA HIS A 61 -33.78 -17.31 -23.24
C HIS A 61 -33.38 -16.11 -24.12
N ALA A 62 -34.29 -15.14 -24.25
CA ALA A 62 -33.98 -13.88 -24.91
C ALA A 62 -32.83 -13.14 -24.20
N LEU A 63 -32.13 -12.28 -24.93
CA LEU A 63 -31.07 -11.46 -24.33
C LEU A 63 -31.68 -10.61 -23.20
N PRO A 64 -31.10 -10.63 -21.98
CA PRO A 64 -31.62 -9.84 -20.88
C PRO A 64 -31.68 -8.35 -21.22
N PRO A 65 -32.69 -7.61 -20.72
CA PRO A 65 -32.79 -6.19 -20.97
C PRO A 65 -31.55 -5.44 -20.44
N PRO A 66 -31.26 -4.23 -20.95
CA PRO A 66 -30.02 -3.52 -20.67
C PRO A 66 -29.62 -3.35 -19.21
N TYR A 67 -30.59 -3.25 -18.30
CA TYR A 67 -30.38 -3.10 -16.86
C TYR A 67 -30.03 -4.41 -16.15
N LEU A 68 -30.34 -5.57 -16.74
CA LEU A 68 -29.94 -6.91 -16.29
C LEU A 68 -28.69 -7.42 -17.02
N ARG A 69 -27.95 -6.56 -17.73
CA ARG A 69 -26.68 -6.92 -18.35
C ARG A 69 -25.53 -6.38 -17.52
N PRO A 70 -24.60 -7.22 -17.06
CA PRO A 70 -23.49 -6.77 -16.25
C PRO A 70 -22.52 -5.93 -17.10
N LYS A 71 -22.02 -4.83 -16.54
CA LYS A 71 -21.15 -3.86 -17.22
C LYS A 71 -19.87 -3.64 -16.43
N LYS A 72 -18.70 -3.77 -17.06
CA LYS A 72 -17.42 -3.42 -16.43
C LYS A 72 -17.38 -1.92 -16.12
N LEU A 73 -16.92 -1.57 -14.93
CA LEU A 73 -16.67 -0.19 -14.53
C LEU A 73 -15.17 0.05 -14.34
N THR A 74 -14.72 1.24 -14.71
CA THR A 74 -13.41 1.77 -14.35
C THR A 74 -13.43 2.39 -12.95
N GLY A 75 -12.27 2.52 -12.31
CA GLY A 75 -12.17 3.17 -11.00
C GLY A 75 -12.73 4.60 -10.98
N ILE A 76 -12.64 5.35 -12.08
CA ILE A 76 -13.22 6.69 -12.22
C ILE A 76 -14.75 6.62 -12.23
N GLN A 77 -15.34 5.68 -12.98
CA GLN A 77 -16.79 5.51 -13.04
C GLN A 77 -17.37 5.07 -11.68
N VAL A 78 -16.65 4.24 -10.93
CA VAL A 78 -17.06 3.87 -9.56
C VAL A 78 -17.04 5.11 -8.66
N LYS A 79 -15.98 5.93 -8.71
CA LYS A 79 -15.88 7.19 -7.93
C LYS A 79 -17.00 8.17 -8.28
N ASN A 80 -17.37 8.28 -9.55
CA ASN A 80 -18.44 9.18 -10.00
C ASN A 80 -19.83 8.76 -9.52
N LYS A 81 -20.01 7.51 -9.06
CA LYS A 81 -21.26 7.00 -8.49
C LYS A 81 -21.38 7.25 -6.97
N PHE A 82 -20.40 7.89 -6.33
CA PHE A 82 -20.52 8.30 -4.92
C PHE A 82 -21.78 9.17 -4.70
N PRO A 83 -22.59 8.97 -3.64
CA PRO A 83 -22.33 8.19 -2.42
C PRO A 83 -22.79 6.72 -2.47
N GLN A 84 -23.11 6.18 -3.64
CA GLN A 84 -23.53 4.79 -3.77
C GLN A 84 -22.45 3.84 -3.21
N GLN A 85 -22.87 2.94 -2.33
CA GLN A 85 -21.97 1.94 -1.75
C GLN A 85 -21.84 0.72 -2.66
N VAL A 86 -20.74 0.01 -2.46
CA VAL A 86 -20.46 -1.25 -3.17
C VAL A 86 -21.06 -2.41 -2.40
N GLU A 87 -21.56 -3.41 -3.12
CA GLU A 87 -22.14 -4.61 -2.55
C GLU A 87 -21.10 -5.45 -1.82
N LEU A 88 -21.59 -6.26 -0.87
CA LEU A 88 -20.78 -7.11 -0.01
C LEU A 88 -19.60 -6.36 0.65
N ARG A 89 -19.75 -5.06 0.93
CA ARG A 89 -18.69 -4.20 1.50
C ARG A 89 -17.36 -4.28 0.71
N GLY A 90 -17.42 -4.60 -0.58
CA GLY A 90 -16.26 -4.73 -1.46
C GLY A 90 -15.58 -6.10 -1.44
N PHE A 91 -16.13 -7.10 -0.75
CA PHE A 91 -15.69 -8.49 -0.87
C PHE A 91 -16.12 -9.10 -2.19
N CYS A 92 -15.27 -9.98 -2.74
CA CYS A 92 -15.53 -10.62 -4.02
C CYS A 92 -16.68 -11.64 -3.92
N PRO A 93 -17.80 -11.45 -4.68
CA PRO A 93 -18.93 -12.39 -4.65
C PRO A 93 -18.55 -13.81 -5.09
N VAL A 94 -17.65 -13.92 -6.07
CA VAL A 94 -17.27 -15.22 -6.66
C VAL A 94 -16.40 -16.02 -5.70
N THR A 95 -15.40 -15.41 -5.06
CA THR A 95 -14.58 -16.13 -4.06
C THR A 95 -15.44 -16.58 -2.90
N TYR A 96 -16.35 -15.72 -2.43
CA TYR A 96 -17.23 -16.01 -1.32
C TYR A 96 -18.16 -17.20 -1.62
N LEU A 97 -18.82 -17.20 -2.79
CA LEU A 97 -19.69 -18.31 -3.18
C LEU A 97 -18.90 -19.60 -3.42
N ASP A 98 -17.81 -19.56 -4.21
CA ASP A 98 -16.96 -20.72 -4.50
C ASP A 98 -16.38 -21.35 -3.21
N GLY A 99 -16.06 -20.50 -2.23
CA GLY A 99 -15.60 -20.88 -0.91
C GLY A 99 -16.71 -21.33 0.04
N LYS A 100 -17.92 -21.58 -0.47
CA LYS A 100 -19.10 -22.02 0.29
C LYS A 100 -19.48 -21.05 1.40
N GLN A 101 -19.32 -19.76 1.14
CA GLN A 101 -19.70 -18.67 2.03
C GLN A 101 -18.99 -18.73 3.40
N ARG A 102 -17.75 -19.21 3.41
CA ARG A 102 -16.92 -19.29 4.61
C ARG A 102 -16.15 -17.99 4.84
N TYR A 103 -15.72 -17.79 6.08
CA TYR A 103 -14.96 -16.61 6.49
C TYR A 103 -13.66 -16.45 5.68
N GLU A 104 -12.94 -17.54 5.45
CA GLU A 104 -11.66 -17.56 4.71
C GLU A 104 -11.82 -17.18 3.23
N ALA A 105 -13.05 -17.23 2.71
CA ALA A 105 -13.39 -16.91 1.32
C ALA A 105 -13.76 -15.44 1.10
N LEU A 106 -13.85 -14.64 2.18
CA LEU A 106 -14.08 -13.20 2.15
C LEU A 106 -12.81 -12.46 1.74
N VAL A 107 -12.58 -12.39 0.44
CA VAL A 107 -11.38 -11.78 -0.16
C VAL A 107 -11.75 -10.39 -0.68
N GLN A 108 -10.96 -9.37 -0.31
CA GLN A 108 -11.19 -7.99 -0.74
C GLN A 108 -10.99 -7.85 -2.25
N GLY A 109 -11.96 -7.26 -2.94
CA GLY A 109 -11.86 -6.94 -4.35
C GLY A 109 -11.03 -5.68 -4.63
N LYS A 110 -10.62 -5.50 -5.89
CA LYS A 110 -9.96 -4.28 -6.37
C LYS A 110 -10.89 -3.48 -7.28
N MET A 111 -10.96 -2.16 -7.07
CA MET A 111 -11.86 -1.26 -7.83
C MET A 111 -11.67 -1.32 -9.36
N GLU A 112 -10.48 -1.67 -9.83
CA GLU A 112 -10.18 -1.88 -11.25
C GLU A 112 -10.97 -3.03 -11.89
N PHE A 113 -11.46 -3.97 -11.08
CA PHE A 113 -12.28 -5.10 -11.52
C PHE A 113 -13.76 -4.90 -11.24
N ALA A 114 -14.24 -3.68 -11.00
CA ALA A 114 -15.64 -3.43 -10.67
C ALA A 114 -16.61 -3.81 -11.83
N VAL A 115 -17.81 -4.25 -11.46
CA VAL A 115 -18.93 -4.55 -12.37
C VAL A 115 -20.21 -3.96 -11.81
N GLU A 116 -20.97 -3.27 -12.66
CA GLU A 116 -22.34 -2.86 -12.38
C GLU A 116 -23.32 -3.92 -12.86
N TYR A 117 -24.24 -4.32 -12.00
CA TYR A 117 -25.30 -5.27 -12.33
C TYR A 117 -26.51 -5.00 -11.44
N ARG A 118 -27.72 -4.91 -12.03
CA ARG A 118 -28.96 -4.51 -11.31
C ARG A 118 -28.80 -3.21 -10.53
N GLU A 119 -28.16 -2.22 -11.16
CA GLU A 119 -27.83 -0.91 -10.59
C GLU A 119 -26.93 -0.96 -9.35
N GLN A 120 -26.43 -2.13 -8.95
CA GLN A 120 -25.50 -2.33 -7.84
C GLN A 120 -24.07 -2.49 -8.34
N ILE A 121 -23.10 -2.12 -7.51
CA ILE A 121 -21.67 -2.19 -7.84
C ILE A 121 -21.01 -3.33 -7.08
N TYR A 122 -20.45 -4.28 -7.80
CA TYR A 122 -19.71 -5.42 -7.25
C TYR A 122 -18.22 -5.27 -7.57
N ILE A 123 -17.35 -5.67 -6.64
CA ILE A 123 -15.89 -5.61 -6.79
C ILE A 123 -15.31 -7.03 -6.72
N PHE A 124 -14.29 -7.33 -7.52
CA PHE A 124 -13.71 -8.67 -7.63
C PHE A 124 -12.21 -8.67 -7.33
N GLU A 125 -11.71 -9.79 -6.80
CA GLU A 125 -10.28 -9.98 -6.44
C GLU A 125 -9.36 -9.80 -7.66
N ASN A 126 -9.75 -10.38 -8.79
CA ASN A 126 -8.97 -10.41 -10.02
C ASN A 126 -9.87 -10.49 -11.26
N LYS A 127 -9.26 -10.35 -12.45
CA LYS A 127 -9.93 -10.41 -13.75
C LYS A 127 -10.68 -11.73 -13.98
N LEU A 128 -10.15 -12.87 -13.55
CA LEU A 128 -10.79 -14.17 -13.75
C LEU A 128 -12.14 -14.23 -13.01
N LYS A 129 -12.17 -13.79 -11.75
CA LYS A 129 -13.38 -13.72 -10.94
C LYS A 129 -14.38 -12.68 -11.49
N GLN A 130 -13.89 -11.55 -12.01
CA GLN A 130 -14.73 -10.58 -12.73
C GLN A 130 -15.42 -11.22 -13.95
N ASP A 131 -14.65 -11.93 -14.79
CA ASP A 131 -15.16 -12.56 -16.01
C ASP A 131 -16.14 -13.71 -15.72
N MET A 132 -15.96 -14.44 -14.61
CA MET A 132 -16.95 -15.41 -14.11
C MET A 132 -18.29 -14.76 -13.79
N PHE A 133 -18.28 -13.64 -13.07
CA PHE A 133 -19.50 -12.91 -12.73
C PHE A 133 -20.20 -12.33 -13.97
N LEU A 134 -19.46 -11.77 -14.92
CA LEU A 134 -20.03 -11.20 -16.16
C LEU A 134 -20.77 -12.25 -17.00
N ARG A 135 -20.30 -13.49 -16.97
CA ARG A 135 -20.90 -14.61 -17.70
C ARG A 135 -22.20 -15.07 -17.06
N THR A 136 -22.23 -15.16 -15.74
CA THR A 136 -23.34 -15.76 -14.99
C THR A 136 -23.63 -15.00 -13.69
N PRO A 137 -24.06 -13.72 -13.77
CA PRO A 137 -24.22 -12.87 -12.60
C PRO A 137 -25.33 -13.39 -11.66
N GLU A 138 -26.35 -14.04 -12.21
CA GLU A 138 -27.50 -14.61 -11.49
C GLU A 138 -27.12 -15.59 -10.37
N PHE A 139 -25.96 -16.24 -10.47
CA PHE A 139 -25.49 -17.19 -9.44
C PHE A 139 -24.80 -16.50 -8.26
N TYR A 140 -24.28 -15.29 -8.45
CA TYR A 140 -23.38 -14.64 -7.49
C TYR A 140 -23.96 -13.39 -6.83
N TRP A 141 -24.97 -12.75 -7.41
CA TRP A 141 -25.40 -11.42 -6.96
C TRP A 141 -26.16 -11.43 -5.63
N ASP A 142 -27.04 -12.41 -5.40
CA ASP A 142 -27.92 -12.46 -4.22
C ASP A 142 -27.25 -13.16 -3.04
N GLN A 143 -26.23 -12.51 -2.48
CA GLN A 143 -25.48 -13.02 -1.33
C GLN A 143 -25.58 -12.08 -0.14
N LYS A 144 -25.54 -12.64 1.07
CA LYS A 144 -25.50 -11.90 2.33
C LYS A 144 -24.21 -12.20 3.07
N LEU A 145 -23.59 -11.15 3.59
CA LEU A 145 -22.41 -11.28 4.45
C LEU A 145 -22.82 -11.84 5.82
N PRO A 146 -21.94 -12.62 6.47
CA PRO A 146 -22.14 -13.05 7.85
C PRO A 146 -21.90 -11.87 8.81
N ASP A 147 -22.36 -11.98 10.05
CA ASP A 147 -22.13 -10.93 11.07
C ASP A 147 -20.63 -10.72 11.36
N LYS A 148 -19.84 -11.80 11.29
CA LYS A 148 -18.39 -11.78 11.48
C LYS A 148 -17.69 -11.71 10.12
N ILE A 149 -17.16 -10.55 9.79
CA ILE A 149 -16.36 -10.32 8.58
C ILE A 149 -14.90 -9.98 8.92
N PRO A 150 -13.95 -10.21 8.01
CA PRO A 150 -12.59 -9.71 8.15
C PRO A 150 -12.58 -8.19 8.33
N PRO A 151 -11.67 -7.65 9.17
CA PRO A 151 -11.47 -6.21 9.23
C PRO A 151 -11.06 -5.70 7.84
N LEU A 152 -11.72 -4.64 7.39
CA LEU A 152 -11.34 -3.96 6.16
C LEU A 152 -9.91 -3.46 6.34
N CYS A 153 -9.00 -3.88 5.46
CA CYS A 153 -7.60 -3.46 5.46
C CYS A 153 -7.49 -1.99 5.00
N GLU A 154 -8.00 -1.08 5.81
CA GLU A 154 -7.73 0.34 5.65
C GLU A 154 -6.38 0.63 6.30
N PRO A 155 -5.49 1.39 5.63
CA PRO A 155 -4.23 1.78 6.24
C PRO A 155 -4.52 2.62 7.47
N VAL A 156 -4.23 2.07 8.65
CA VAL A 156 -4.39 2.78 9.92
C VAL A 156 -3.34 3.89 9.96
N PRO A 157 -3.72 5.18 9.96
CA PRO A 157 -2.74 6.25 10.02
C PRO A 157 -1.99 6.20 11.36
N LEU A 158 -0.67 6.45 11.35
CA LEU A 158 0.14 6.43 12.56
C LEU A 158 -0.44 7.32 13.67
N SER A 159 -1.07 8.45 13.29
CA SER A 159 -1.70 9.41 14.22
C SER A 159 -2.96 8.90 14.91
N SER A 160 -3.59 7.83 14.43
CA SER A 160 -4.76 7.23 15.10
C SER A 160 -4.38 6.13 16.09
N LEU A 161 -3.10 5.77 16.21
CA LEU A 161 -2.66 4.77 17.18
C LEU A 161 -2.69 5.35 18.61
N PRO A 162 -2.98 4.51 19.63
CA PRO A 162 -2.75 4.87 21.02
C PRO A 162 -1.29 5.29 21.28
N ASN A 163 -1.06 6.07 22.34
CA ASN A 163 0.26 6.64 22.66
C ASN A 163 1.42 5.64 22.58
N LEU A 164 1.24 4.43 23.12
CA LEU A 164 2.27 3.39 23.08
C LEU A 164 2.61 3.00 21.63
N GLY A 165 1.60 2.64 20.83
CA GLY A 165 1.81 2.27 19.43
C GLY A 165 2.37 3.41 18.58
N TYR A 166 1.95 4.65 18.82
CA TYR A 166 2.51 5.83 18.16
C TYR A 166 4.01 5.98 18.44
N LEU A 167 4.43 5.82 19.70
CA LEU A 167 5.84 5.95 20.09
C LEU A 167 6.68 4.79 19.55
N GLU A 168 6.17 3.56 19.63
CA GLU A 168 6.83 2.35 19.12
C GLU A 168 7.09 2.44 17.62
N GLN A 169 6.06 2.78 16.85
CA GLN A 169 6.15 2.82 15.39
C GLN A 169 6.82 4.11 14.88
N GLY A 170 6.71 5.21 15.62
CA GLY A 170 7.19 6.52 15.19
C GLY A 170 8.64 6.82 15.56
N VAL A 171 9.05 6.56 16.80
CA VAL A 171 10.28 7.13 17.38
C VAL A 171 11.21 6.09 17.99
N ALA A 172 10.70 4.91 18.37
CA ALA A 172 11.47 3.93 19.15
C ALA A 172 12.79 3.53 18.51
N VAL A 173 12.81 3.20 17.21
CA VAL A 173 14.06 2.81 16.51
C VAL A 173 15.12 3.90 16.59
N SER A 174 14.73 5.18 16.44
CA SER A 174 15.65 6.32 16.50
C SER A 174 16.19 6.54 17.90
N VAL A 175 15.35 6.41 18.93
CA VAL A 175 15.75 6.54 20.34
C VAL A 175 16.66 5.39 20.76
N ILE A 176 16.31 4.15 20.41
CA ILE A 176 17.13 2.96 20.69
C ILE A 176 18.52 3.15 20.10
N LYS A 177 18.62 3.55 18.83
CA LYS A 177 19.94 3.81 18.20
C LYS A 177 20.74 4.89 18.91
N ALA A 178 20.09 6.00 19.29
CA ALA A 178 20.76 7.10 19.99
C ALA A 178 21.27 6.67 21.37
N VAL A 179 20.45 5.97 22.16
CA VAL A 179 20.82 5.49 23.50
C VAL A 179 21.87 4.39 23.43
N THR A 180 21.79 3.49 22.45
CA THR A 180 22.84 2.48 22.19
C THR A 180 24.16 3.16 21.87
N ALA A 181 24.17 4.19 21.01
CA ALA A 181 25.38 4.95 20.70
C ALA A 181 25.98 5.63 21.94
N VAL A 182 25.15 6.20 22.82
CA VAL A 182 25.60 6.70 24.13
C VAL A 182 26.22 5.59 24.97
N GLY A 183 25.62 4.40 25.01
CA GLY A 183 26.13 3.25 25.77
C GLY A 183 27.49 2.76 25.27
N CYS A 184 27.72 2.79 23.96
CA CYS A 184 29.00 2.44 23.34
C CYS A 184 30.09 3.49 23.60
N LEU A 185 29.77 4.77 23.40
CA LEU A 185 30.75 5.86 23.49
C LEU A 185 31.02 6.31 24.94
N LYS A 186 29.99 6.27 25.79
CA LYS A 186 30.00 6.81 27.17
C LYS A 186 30.50 8.27 27.23
N PRO A 187 29.86 9.20 26.51
CA PRO A 187 30.35 10.56 26.35
C PRO A 187 30.41 11.30 27.70
N LYS A 188 31.60 11.80 28.04
CA LYS A 188 31.79 12.78 29.11
C LYS A 188 32.31 14.06 28.48
N TYR A 189 31.46 15.06 28.38
CA TYR A 189 31.86 16.37 27.87
C TYR A 189 32.54 17.17 28.98
N PRO A 190 33.61 17.94 28.66
CA PRO A 190 34.26 18.84 29.62
C PRO A 190 33.25 19.74 30.36
N PHE A 191 33.45 19.92 31.67
CA PHE A 191 32.62 20.78 32.54
C PHE A 191 31.13 20.45 32.68
N LEU A 192 30.63 19.41 31.99
CA LEU A 192 29.25 18.93 32.11
C LEU A 192 29.10 17.74 33.05
N SER A 193 27.91 17.52 33.60
CA SER A 193 27.62 16.23 34.23
C SER A 193 27.50 15.13 33.16
N VAL A 194 27.75 13.87 33.55
CA VAL A 194 27.59 12.70 32.67
C VAL A 194 26.19 12.68 32.05
N GLN A 195 25.16 12.96 32.86
CA GLN A 195 23.77 13.01 32.40
C GLN A 195 23.55 14.09 31.33
N LYS A 196 24.08 15.31 31.52
CA LYS A 196 23.96 16.39 30.52
C LYS A 196 24.69 16.05 29.23
N SER A 197 25.90 15.48 29.31
CA SER A 197 26.66 15.02 28.14
C SER A 197 25.90 13.96 27.35
N ALA A 198 25.32 12.97 28.02
CA ALA A 198 24.50 11.94 27.39
C ALA A 198 23.25 12.54 26.71
N LEU A 199 22.53 13.45 27.37
CA LEU A 199 21.35 14.10 26.80
C LEU A 199 21.67 14.92 25.56
N LEU A 200 22.75 15.70 25.58
CA LEU A 200 23.21 16.47 24.41
C LEU A 200 23.60 15.54 23.26
N TYR A 201 24.30 14.45 23.55
CA TYR A 201 24.65 13.45 22.55
C TYR A 201 23.40 12.86 21.89
N VAL A 202 22.40 12.43 22.67
CA VAL A 202 21.11 11.93 22.13
C VAL A 202 20.45 13.00 21.26
N ALA A 203 20.40 14.25 21.71
CA ALA A 203 19.80 15.34 20.94
C ALA A 203 20.50 15.56 19.59
N TYR A 204 21.84 15.59 19.57
CA TYR A 204 22.60 15.71 18.32
C TYR A 204 22.43 14.49 17.42
N TYR A 205 22.44 13.28 17.98
CA TYR A 205 22.23 12.04 17.24
C TYR A 205 20.85 12.05 16.55
N LEU A 206 19.79 12.35 17.29
CA LEU A 206 18.44 12.41 16.73
C LEU A 206 18.33 13.45 15.61
N LYS A 207 18.93 14.63 15.76
CA LYS A 207 18.94 15.66 14.69
C LYS A 207 19.80 15.27 13.49
N ALA A 208 20.92 14.59 13.70
CA ALA A 208 21.84 14.16 12.64
C ALA A 208 21.27 13.04 11.76
N PHE A 209 20.42 12.18 12.32
CA PHE A 209 19.91 10.97 11.67
C PHE A 209 18.40 10.95 11.43
N ASN A 210 17.68 12.07 11.63
CA ASN A 210 16.25 12.15 11.34
C ASN A 210 15.97 12.15 9.82
N PRO A 211 15.34 11.11 9.24
CA PRO A 211 15.09 11.01 7.80
C PRO A 211 14.10 12.06 7.26
N ARG A 212 13.25 12.63 8.13
CA ARG A 212 12.29 13.68 7.77
C ARG A 212 12.92 15.08 7.73
N SER A 213 14.17 15.22 8.18
CA SER A 213 14.89 16.50 8.15
C SER A 213 15.60 16.71 6.81
N THR A 214 15.79 17.98 6.43
CA THR A 214 16.55 18.32 5.22
C THR A 214 18.01 17.89 5.30
N ASP A 215 18.62 17.62 4.14
CA ASP A 215 20.02 17.20 4.04
C ASP A 215 21.00 18.18 4.69
N TYR A 216 20.78 19.47 4.47
CA TYR A 216 21.57 20.53 5.08
C TYR A 216 21.58 20.44 6.61
N ILE A 217 20.41 20.26 7.23
CA ILE A 217 20.30 20.15 8.69
C ILE A 217 20.98 18.86 9.17
N ARG A 218 20.77 17.73 8.49
CA ARG A 218 21.42 16.46 8.85
C ARG A 218 22.94 16.58 8.82
N GLN A 219 23.51 17.14 7.75
CA GLN A 219 24.95 17.35 7.64
C GLN A 219 25.50 18.32 8.70
N LYS A 220 24.78 19.41 8.99
CA LYS A 220 25.13 20.36 10.05
C LYS A 220 25.23 19.66 11.41
N TYR A 221 24.25 18.82 11.76
CA TYR A 221 24.25 18.11 13.04
C TYR A 221 25.22 16.93 13.08
N LYS A 222 25.50 16.27 11.96
CA LYS A 222 26.61 15.29 11.86
C LYS A 222 27.96 15.92 12.18
N LYS A 223 28.24 17.12 11.63
CA LYS A 223 29.46 17.87 11.95
C LYS A 223 29.52 18.27 13.42
N LYS A 224 28.41 18.77 13.98
CA LYS A 224 28.34 19.10 15.42
C LYS A 224 28.54 17.88 16.32
N LEU A 225 28.00 16.72 15.92
CA LEU A 225 28.17 15.47 16.65
C LEU A 225 29.64 15.02 16.64
N ALA A 226 30.31 15.08 15.48
CA ALA A 226 31.74 14.75 15.39
C ALA A 226 32.61 15.65 16.28
N VAL A 227 32.39 16.97 16.23
CA VAL A 227 33.10 17.92 17.11
C VAL A 227 32.82 17.64 18.59
N PHE A 228 31.58 17.26 18.93
CA PHE A 228 31.23 16.89 20.30
C PHE A 228 31.98 15.63 20.75
N GLU A 229 32.10 14.62 19.90
CA GLU A 229 32.87 13.40 20.18
C GLU A 229 34.37 13.68 20.36
N GLU A 230 34.95 14.53 19.50
CA GLU A 230 36.34 15.00 19.63
C GLU A 230 36.59 15.72 20.96
N ASN A 231 35.68 16.61 21.36
CA ASN A 231 35.77 17.31 22.65
C ASN A 231 35.61 16.35 23.84
N CYS A 232 34.77 15.33 23.76
CA CYS A 232 34.67 14.29 24.78
C CYS A 232 35.98 13.49 24.91
N ALA A 233 36.70 13.26 23.80
CA ALA A 233 37.97 12.54 23.80
C ALA A 233 39.13 13.31 24.45
N LEU A 234 38.98 14.62 24.71
CA LEU A 234 39.98 15.43 25.41
C LEU A 234 40.23 14.95 26.84
N ILE A 235 39.19 14.57 27.57
CA ILE A 235 39.31 14.12 28.97
C ILE A 235 40.21 12.88 29.09
N PRO A 236 39.93 11.74 28.41
CA PRO A 236 40.79 10.57 28.50
C PRO A 236 42.20 10.85 27.96
N TYR A 237 42.34 11.67 26.91
CA TYR A 237 43.64 12.07 26.39
C TYR A 237 44.47 12.82 27.44
N LEU A 238 43.91 13.88 28.03
CA LEU A 238 44.61 14.69 29.05
C LEU A 238 44.88 13.89 30.31
N MET A 239 43.92 13.07 30.74
CA MET A 239 44.09 12.16 31.89
C MET A 239 45.28 11.22 31.69
N SER A 240 45.43 10.63 30.51
CA SER A 240 46.57 9.74 30.21
C SER A 240 47.90 10.49 30.03
N THR A 241 47.87 11.70 29.46
CA THR A 241 49.08 12.47 29.13
C THR A 241 49.67 13.15 30.36
N MET A 242 48.82 13.61 31.27
CA MET A 242 49.19 14.34 32.49
C MET A 242 49.35 13.42 33.71
N GLN A 243 49.21 12.10 33.54
CA GLN A 243 49.40 11.15 34.63
C GLN A 243 50.90 11.01 34.98
N GLY A 244 51.23 11.18 36.26
CA GLY A 244 52.60 11.02 36.79
C GLY A 244 53.34 12.34 37.01
N ASP A 245 54.67 12.28 37.02
CA ASP A 245 55.53 13.44 37.27
C ASP A 245 55.51 14.44 36.10
N TYR A 246 55.75 15.71 36.42
CA TYR A 246 55.81 16.79 35.45
C TYR A 246 56.83 16.49 34.34
N LYS A 247 56.36 16.54 33.07
CA LYS A 247 57.22 16.41 31.89
C LYS A 247 57.60 17.80 31.36
N PRO A 248 58.88 18.08 31.12
CA PRO A 248 59.30 19.35 30.53
C PRO A 248 58.73 19.51 29.11
N PRO A 249 58.58 20.75 28.59
CA PRO A 249 57.94 21.01 27.29
C PRO A 249 58.54 20.23 26.12
N SER A 250 59.84 19.93 26.16
CA SER A 250 60.54 19.14 25.13
C SER A 250 60.17 17.65 25.10
N ALA A 251 59.55 17.12 26.16
CA ALA A 251 59.14 15.73 26.30
C ALA A 251 57.61 15.53 26.18
N GLN A 252 56.86 16.59 25.90
CA GLN A 252 55.41 16.55 25.74
C GLN A 252 55.02 16.23 24.28
N PRO A 253 53.87 15.56 24.04
CA PRO A 253 53.34 15.40 22.70
C PRO A 253 53.15 16.76 22.00
N MET A 254 53.44 16.83 20.70
CA MET A 254 53.34 18.10 19.95
C MET A 254 51.91 18.69 19.94
N ASP A 255 50.89 17.85 20.09
CA ASP A 255 49.48 18.25 20.10
C ASP A 255 48.93 18.56 21.50
N PHE A 256 49.76 18.41 22.54
CA PHE A 256 49.33 18.55 23.94
C PHE A 256 48.81 19.95 24.25
N GLU A 257 49.60 20.98 23.98
CA GLU A 257 49.24 22.37 24.29
C GLU A 257 47.99 22.81 23.53
N PHE A 258 47.87 22.40 22.27
CA PHE A 258 46.68 22.64 21.46
C PHE A 258 45.43 22.00 22.08
N LYS A 259 45.50 20.71 22.46
CA LYS A 259 44.36 19.99 23.06
C LYS A 259 44.02 20.49 24.47
N LEU A 260 45.01 20.91 25.25
CA LEU A 260 44.80 21.52 26.56
C LEU A 260 44.09 22.87 26.43
N ASN A 261 44.55 23.73 25.51
CA ASN A 261 43.90 25.01 25.22
C ASN A 261 42.48 24.79 24.68
N MET A 262 42.28 23.78 23.83
CA MET A 262 40.94 23.41 23.35
C MET A 262 40.03 22.99 24.51
N PHE A 263 40.53 22.19 25.46
CA PHE A 263 39.79 21.77 26.65
C PHE A 263 39.39 22.97 27.51
N LEU A 264 40.35 23.83 27.89
CA LEU A 264 40.09 25.02 28.71
C LEU A 264 39.12 25.99 28.03
N ALA A 265 39.20 26.13 26.71
CA ALA A 265 38.30 27.00 25.94
C ALA A 265 36.83 26.52 25.90
N LEU A 266 36.52 25.34 26.46
CA LEU A 266 35.14 24.85 26.62
C LEU A 266 34.51 25.33 27.93
N GLU A 267 35.32 25.83 28.87
CA GLU A 267 34.83 26.39 30.12
C GLU A 267 33.99 27.65 29.83
N GLY A 268 32.77 27.70 30.36
CA GLY A 268 31.85 28.83 30.18
C GLY A 268 31.11 28.93 28.84
N LYS A 269 31.30 28.01 27.88
CA LYS A 269 30.62 28.04 26.57
C LYS A 269 29.17 27.52 26.54
N GLU A 270 28.59 27.11 27.66
CA GLU A 270 27.31 26.40 27.65
C GLU A 270 26.18 27.14 28.37
N LYS A 271 25.44 27.93 27.59
CA LYS A 271 23.99 28.04 27.75
C LYS A 271 23.36 27.01 26.80
N CYS A 272 22.35 26.28 27.28
CA CYS A 272 21.60 25.27 26.53
C CYS A 272 21.36 25.68 25.06
N PRO A 273 21.54 24.77 24.08
CA PRO A 273 21.00 24.99 22.76
C PRO A 273 19.46 24.96 22.85
N THR A 274 18.82 26.13 22.87
CA THR A 274 17.39 26.31 22.58
C THR A 274 17.11 25.89 21.14
#